data_AF-A0A5E4KQR5-F1
#
_entry.id   AF-A0A5E4KQR5-F1
#
_cell.length_a   1.000
_cell.length_b   1.000
_cell.length_c   1.000
_cell.angle_alpha   90.00
_cell.angle_beta   90.00
_cell.angle_gamma   90.00
#
_symmetry.space_group_name_H-M   'P 1'
#
loop_
_entity.id
_entity.type
_entity.pdbx_description
1 polymer ?
#
loop_
_entity_poly.entity_id
_entity_poly.type
_entity_poly.pdbx_seq_one_letter_code
_entity_poly.pdbx_strand_id
1 'polypeptide(L)'
;MIIDTCILSSLAKIDRLDLLDILFKKHICYITSSVLNELNANKIAGFKFVEKIEQMVRFIDAKNKICVLSPALEEITENLKQKDYYLFSEDDLMGLFAFFPNN
;
A
#
# COMPACT_ATOMS: atom_id res chain seq x y z
N MET A 1 1.18 1.12 6.94
CA MET A 1 2.03 0.21 6.14
C MET A 1 1.67 0.37 4.68
N ILE A 2 2.65 0.49 3.78
CA ILE A 2 2.39 0.65 2.34
C ILE A 2 2.30 -0.75 1.70
N ILE A 3 1.29 -0.99 0.89
CA ILE A 3 1.00 -2.27 0.24
C ILE A 3 1.00 -2.10 -1.27
N ASP A 4 1.63 -3.05 -1.95
CA ASP A 4 1.71 -3.13 -3.41
C ASP A 4 0.57 -3.97 -4.01
N THR A 5 0.26 -3.76 -5.28
CA THR A 5 -0.73 -4.50 -6.07
C THR A 5 -0.49 -6.02 -6.01
N CYS A 6 0.77 -6.47 -5.97
CA CYS A 6 1.12 -7.88 -5.88
C CYS A 6 0.56 -8.56 -4.61
N ILE A 7 0.63 -7.90 -3.46
CA ILE A 7 0.10 -8.43 -2.20
C ILE A 7 -1.43 -8.46 -2.25
N LEU A 8 -2.05 -7.34 -2.66
CA LEU A 8 -3.51 -7.25 -2.75
C LEU A 8 -4.10 -8.27 -3.72
N SER A 9 -3.51 -8.38 -4.91
CA SER A 9 -3.95 -9.35 -5.91
C SER A 9 -3.75 -10.78 -5.46
N SER A 10 -2.64 -11.10 -4.77
CA SER A 10 -2.40 -12.45 -4.22
C SER A 10 -3.47 -12.84 -3.18
N LEU A 11 -3.75 -11.95 -2.23
CA LEU A 11 -4.76 -12.18 -1.20
C LEU A 11 -6.18 -12.25 -1.79
N ALA A 12 -6.49 -11.39 -2.75
CA ALA A 12 -7.80 -11.37 -3.41
C ALA A 12 -8.04 -12.63 -4.26
N LYS A 13 -7.00 -13.15 -4.93
CA LYS A 13 -7.08 -14.37 -5.75
C LYS A 13 -7.41 -15.62 -4.92
N ILE A 14 -6.93 -15.69 -3.68
CA ILE A 14 -7.21 -16.81 -2.76
C ILE A 14 -8.43 -16.56 -1.86
N ASP A 15 -9.14 -15.45 -2.04
CA ASP A 15 -10.28 -15.03 -1.22
C ASP A 15 -9.95 -14.85 0.26
N ARG A 16 -8.77 -14.31 0.57
CA ARG A 16 -8.28 -14.12 1.94
C ARG A 16 -7.81 -12.70 2.23
N LEU A 17 -8.56 -11.71 1.73
CA LEU A 17 -8.30 -10.30 2.04
C LEU A 17 -8.48 -9.97 3.53
N ASP A 18 -9.27 -10.77 4.27
CA ASP A 18 -9.40 -10.74 5.72
C ASP A 18 -8.05 -10.92 6.45
N LEU A 19 -7.07 -11.56 5.81
CA LEU A 19 -5.71 -11.67 6.36
C LEU A 19 -5.05 -10.32 6.54
N LEU A 20 -5.42 -9.27 5.79
CA LEU A 20 -4.92 -7.92 6.03
C LEU A 20 -5.30 -7.43 7.43
N ASP A 21 -6.49 -7.77 7.91
CA ASP A 21 -6.91 -7.45 9.26
C ASP A 21 -6.16 -8.25 10.30
N ILE A 22 -5.85 -9.53 10.02
CA ILE A 22 -5.11 -10.39 10.96
C ILE A 22 -3.64 -9.98 11.04
N LEU A 23 -2.98 -9.79 9.90
CA LEU A 23 -1.56 -9.46 9.79
C LEU A 23 -1.29 -8.03 10.27
N PHE A 24 -2.22 -7.11 10.03
CA PHE A 24 -2.01 -5.69 10.29
C PHE A 24 -3.06 -5.11 11.23
N LYS A 25 -3.49 -5.86 12.25
CA LYS A 25 -4.56 -5.46 13.21
C LYS A 25 -4.52 -4.00 13.65
N LYS A 26 -3.34 -3.49 14.02
CA LYS A 26 -3.16 -2.14 14.57
C LYS A 26 -2.83 -1.06 13.52
N HIS A 27 -2.61 -1.45 12.27
CA HIS A 27 -2.14 -0.53 11.23
C HIS A 27 -3.18 -0.33 10.13
N ILE A 28 -3.25 0.90 9.65
CA ILE A 28 -3.92 1.22 8.40
C ILE A 28 -2.96 0.84 7.25
N CYS A 29 -3.52 0.19 6.25
CA CYS A 29 -2.82 -0.17 5.02
C CYS A 29 -2.99 0.99 4.04
N TYR A 30 -1.91 1.35 3.36
CA TYR A 30 -1.91 2.43 2.39
C TYR A 30 -1.46 1.91 1.04
N ILE A 31 -2.07 2.40 -0.03
CA ILE A 31 -1.68 2.11 -1.42
C ILE A 31 -1.33 3.41 -2.12
N THR A 32 -0.42 3.36 -3.10
CA THR A 32 -0.11 4.51 -3.95
C THR A 32 -1.15 4.66 -5.07
N SER A 33 -1.18 5.80 -5.74
CA SER A 33 -1.97 6.03 -6.95
C SER A 33 -1.56 5.10 -8.09
N SER A 34 -0.27 4.72 -8.17
CA SER A 34 0.19 3.69 -9.13
C SER A 34 -0.52 2.35 -8.91
N VAL A 35 -0.65 1.91 -7.65
CA VAL A 35 -1.37 0.67 -7.32
C VAL A 35 -2.84 0.77 -7.73
N LEU A 36 -3.46 1.93 -7.54
CA LEU A 36 -4.84 2.17 -8.00
C LEU A 36 -4.95 2.09 -9.53
N ASN A 37 -3.96 2.64 -10.27
CA ASN A 37 -3.91 2.56 -11.73
C ASN A 37 -3.75 1.11 -12.22
N GLU A 38 -2.90 0.32 -11.57
CA GLU A 38 -2.74 -1.10 -11.89
C GLU A 38 -4.00 -1.91 -11.60
N LEU A 39 -4.70 -1.63 -10.50
CA LEU A 39 -5.99 -2.23 -10.20
C LEU A 39 -7.03 -1.88 -11.27
N ASN A 40 -7.08 -0.62 -11.71
CA ASN A 40 -7.94 -0.19 -12.82
C ASN A 40 -7.61 -0.92 -14.13
N ALA A 41 -6.33 -1.06 -14.48
CA ALA A 41 -5.93 -1.82 -15.67
C ALA A 41 -6.37 -3.29 -15.57
N ASN A 42 -6.21 -3.92 -14.41
CA ASN A 42 -6.67 -5.28 -14.16
C ASN A 42 -8.19 -5.41 -14.24
N LYS A 43 -8.94 -4.40 -13.80
CA LYS A 43 -10.41 -4.36 -13.94
C LYS A 43 -10.82 -4.33 -15.40
N ILE A 44 -10.20 -3.48 -16.21
CA ILE A 44 -10.45 -3.38 -17.65
C ILE A 44 -10.13 -4.72 -18.34
N ALA A 45 -9.09 -5.42 -17.89
CA ALA A 45 -8.74 -6.76 -18.36
C ALA A 45 -9.70 -7.87 -17.88
N GLY A 46 -10.72 -7.56 -17.08
CA GLY A 46 -11.76 -8.51 -16.65
C GLY A 46 -11.38 -9.36 -15.43
N PHE A 47 -10.36 -8.97 -14.67
CA PHE A 47 -9.98 -9.70 -13.46
C PHE A 47 -10.97 -9.48 -12.31
N LYS A 48 -11.74 -10.52 -12.00
CA LYS A 48 -12.77 -10.51 -10.93
C LYS A 48 -12.23 -10.21 -9.52
N PHE A 49 -10.94 -10.44 -9.26
CA PHE A 49 -10.35 -10.17 -7.95
C PHE A 49 -10.35 -8.67 -7.61
N VAL A 50 -10.37 -7.79 -8.61
CA VAL A 50 -10.34 -6.33 -8.40
C VAL A 50 -11.62 -5.85 -7.72
N GLU A 51 -12.77 -6.44 -8.02
CA GLU A 51 -14.05 -6.08 -7.39
C GLU A 51 -14.01 -6.25 -5.86
N LYS A 52 -13.35 -7.32 -5.39
CA LYS A 52 -13.17 -7.59 -3.95
C LYS A 52 -12.26 -6.54 -3.29
N ILE A 53 -11.22 -6.10 -3.99
CA ILE A 53 -10.31 -5.06 -3.50
C ILE A 53 -11.05 -3.72 -3.47
N GLU A 54 -11.82 -3.37 -4.51
CA GLU A 54 -12.61 -2.13 -4.55
C GLU A 54 -13.63 -2.04 -3.39
N GLN A 55 -14.27 -3.16 -3.02
CA GLN A 55 -15.18 -3.21 -1.88
C GLN A 55 -14.49 -2.81 -0.55
N MET A 56 -13.21 -3.15 -0.38
CA MET A 56 -12.41 -2.76 0.79
C MET A 56 -11.84 -1.33 0.72
N VAL A 57 -11.77 -0.73 -0.47
CA VAL A 57 -11.23 0.63 -0.68
C VAL A 57 -12.33 1.70 -0.66
N ARG A 58 -13.61 1.34 -0.84
CA ARG A 58 -14.71 2.32 -1.00
C ARG A 58 -15.28 2.95 0.29
N PHE A 59 -14.99 2.49 1.50
CA PHE A 59 -15.41 3.21 2.73
C PHE A 59 -14.43 4.33 3.10
N ILE A 60 -14.31 5.33 2.22
CA ILE A 60 -13.69 6.62 2.54
C ILE A 60 -14.67 7.38 3.45
N ASP A 61 -14.92 6.84 4.63
CA ASP A 61 -15.39 7.54 5.82
C ASP A 61 -15.37 6.52 6.98
N ALA A 62 -14.35 6.67 7.82
CA ALA A 62 -14.16 6.09 9.15
C ALA A 62 -13.91 4.57 9.35
N LYS A 63 -14.02 3.68 8.35
CA LYS A 63 -13.82 2.21 8.60
C LYS A 63 -13.00 1.41 7.58
N ASN A 64 -12.41 2.04 6.57
CA ASN A 64 -11.56 1.30 5.62
C ASN A 64 -10.23 0.85 6.22
N LYS A 65 -9.86 -0.41 5.92
CA LYS A 65 -8.52 -0.92 6.24
C LYS A 65 -7.45 -0.44 5.26
N ILE A 66 -7.85 -0.13 4.02
CA ILE A 66 -6.97 0.30 2.93
C ILE A 66 -7.29 1.76 2.55
N CYS A 67 -6.29 2.62 2.56
CA CYS A 67 -6.37 4.03 2.18
C CYS A 67 -5.43 4.34 1.02
N VAL A 68 -5.73 5.34 0.21
CA VAL A 68 -4.80 5.85 -0.81
C VAL A 68 -3.87 6.88 -0.15
N LEU A 69 -2.56 6.81 -0.44
CA LEU A 69 -1.59 7.82 -0.01
C LEU A 69 -1.94 9.18 -0.61
N SER A 70 -1.77 10.24 0.19
CA SER A 70 -1.90 11.59 -0.34
C SER A 70 -0.76 11.90 -1.32
N PRO A 71 -0.99 12.75 -2.33
CA PRO A 71 0.03 13.07 -3.35
C PRO A 71 1.37 13.56 -2.76
N ALA A 72 1.33 14.33 -1.67
CA ALA A 72 2.54 14.82 -1.00
C ALA A 72 3.38 13.69 -0.37
N LEU A 73 2.75 12.63 0.15
CA LEU A 73 3.45 11.45 0.66
C LEU A 73 3.86 10.49 -0.45
N GLU A 74 3.13 10.50 -1.56
CA GLU A 74 3.45 9.73 -2.77
C GLU A 74 4.76 10.24 -3.39
N GLU A 75 4.93 11.56 -3.53
CA GLU A 75 6.18 12.18 -4.01
C GLU A 75 7.38 11.81 -3.13
N ILE A 76 7.23 11.82 -1.80
CA ILE A 76 8.28 11.40 -0.87
C ILE A 76 8.60 9.91 -1.07
N THR A 77 7.58 9.06 -1.24
CA THR A 77 7.76 7.62 -1.44
C THR A 77 8.41 7.31 -2.79
N GLU A 78 8.03 8.01 -3.85
CA GLU A 78 8.63 7.87 -5.18
C GLU A 78 10.08 8.33 -5.21
N ASN A 79 10.40 9.45 -4.53
CA ASN A 79 11.77 9.91 -4.38
C ASN A 79 12.64 8.93 -3.58
N LEU A 80 12.07 8.24 -2.60
CA LEU A 80 12.74 7.14 -1.90
C LEU A 80 12.92 5.94 -2.85
N LYS A 81 11.88 5.51 -3.59
CA LYS A 81 11.97 4.40 -4.56
C LYS A 81 12.96 4.65 -5.70
N GLN A 82 13.07 5.87 -6.21
CA GLN A 82 14.00 6.21 -7.29
C GLN A 82 15.47 6.22 -6.85
N LYS A 83 15.73 6.33 -5.54
CA LYS A 83 17.08 6.20 -4.97
C LYS A 83 17.47 4.76 -4.64
N ASP A 84 16.56 3.80 -4.86
CA ASP A 84 16.60 2.48 -4.25
C ASP A 84 16.76 1.30 -5.25
N TYR A 85 17.94 1.14 -5.88
CA TYR A 85 18.38 -0.19 -6.35
C TYR A 85 18.75 -1.12 -5.16
N TYR A 86 17.95 -1.18 -4.08
CA TYR A 86 18.53 -0.96 -2.74
C TYR A 86 19.01 -2.17 -1.94
N LEU A 87 20.10 -1.97 -1.19
CA LEU A 87 20.59 -2.84 -0.13
C LEU A 87 20.87 -1.99 1.11
N PHE A 88 20.07 -2.21 2.16
CA PHE A 88 20.25 -1.58 3.48
C PHE A 88 21.54 -2.08 4.15
N SER A 89 22.30 -1.16 4.73
CA SER A 89 23.35 -1.36 5.74
C SER A 89 22.72 -1.50 7.14
N GLU A 90 23.40 -2.18 8.06
CA GLU A 90 22.82 -2.57 9.36
C GLU A 90 22.46 -1.38 10.26
N ASP A 91 23.07 -0.22 10.07
CA ASP A 91 22.70 1.02 10.76
C ASP A 91 21.53 1.76 10.08
N ASP A 92 21.35 1.56 8.77
CA ASP A 92 20.36 2.28 7.95
C ASP A 92 18.96 2.10 8.52
N LEU A 93 18.80 0.89 9.05
CA LEU A 93 17.68 0.22 9.69
C LEU A 93 17.37 0.71 11.12
N MET A 94 18.25 1.47 11.77
CA MET A 94 18.02 2.06 13.10
C MET A 94 17.87 3.59 13.05
N GLY A 95 18.55 4.26 12.11
CA GLY A 95 18.67 5.73 12.03
C GLY A 95 17.55 6.49 11.30
N LEU A 96 16.83 5.85 10.36
CA LEU A 96 15.86 6.56 9.50
C LEU A 96 14.73 7.26 10.29
N PHE A 97 14.36 6.71 11.46
CA PHE A 97 13.24 7.19 12.27
C PHE A 97 13.65 7.91 13.56
N ALA A 98 14.95 8.16 13.77
CA ALA A 98 15.42 8.92 14.94
C ALA A 98 15.63 10.44 14.64
N PHE A 99 15.77 10.83 13.37
CA PHE A 99 16.27 12.14 12.93
C PHE A 99 15.25 13.09 12.28
N PHE A 100 13.94 12.86 12.44
CA PHE A 100 12.95 13.88 12.12
C PHE A 100 12.51 14.69 13.36
N PRO A 101 13.35 15.54 14.00
CA PRO A 101 12.84 16.76 14.60
C PRO A 101 12.72 17.83 13.52
N ASN A 102 11.56 18.51 13.54
CA ASN A 102 11.13 19.54 12.61
C ASN A 102 12.25 20.53 12.23
N ASN A 103 12.39 20.80 10.94
CA ASN A 103 12.16 22.13 10.36
C ASN A 103 12.06 22.06 8.84
#